data_AF-A0A2N1QGR0-F1
#
_entry.id   AF-A0A2N1QGR0-F1
#
_cell.length_a   1.000
_cell.length_b   1.000
_cell.length_c   1.000
_cell.angle_alpha   90.00
_cell.angle_beta   90.00
_cell.angle_gamma   90.00
#
_symmetry.space_group_name_H-M   'P 1'
#
loop_
_entity.id
_entity.type
_entity.pdbx_description
1 polymer ?
#
loop_
_entity_poly.entity_id
_entity_poly.type
_entity_poly.pdbx_seq_one_letter_code
_entity_poly.pdbx_strand_id
1 'polypeptide(L)'
;MKIFMSISKVKRILIAPVISILILIFFVIQSVRTGIVLYEVGIYILIVINSLFLMVLISFYKTRIEIDKDELYFPSYLWYQDFKIDINDVPMFKTIKITDILSIDMIDIIIEVSSKTDKGMLVKIKNKYDVVVSLDGYSQEKQQEIFDLITKKLKQ
;
A
#
# COMPACT_ATOMS: atom_id res chain seq x y z
N MET A 1 -9.82 -7.80 13.02
CA MET A 1 -9.27 -6.97 11.93
C MET A 1 -8.06 -6.15 12.39
N LYS A 2 -6.87 -6.47 11.86
CA LYS A 2 -5.64 -5.67 12.01
C LYS A 2 -5.16 -5.28 10.62
N ILE A 3 -4.84 -3.99 10.42
CA ILE A 3 -4.44 -3.45 9.12
C ILE A 3 -3.00 -2.94 9.21
N PHE A 4 -2.18 -3.38 8.27
CA PHE A 4 -0.80 -2.96 8.08
C PHE A 4 -0.69 -2.12 6.80
N MET A 5 0.11 -1.06 6.89
CA MET A 5 0.50 -0.18 5.78
C MET A 5 1.98 0.16 5.95
N SER A 6 2.71 0.22 4.83
CA SER A 6 4.17 0.31 4.82
C SER A 6 4.70 1.57 5.52
N ILE A 7 4.04 2.71 5.34
CA ILE A 7 4.53 3.99 5.88
C ILE A 7 4.04 4.23 7.32
N SER A 8 4.97 4.45 8.25
CA SER A 8 4.70 4.71 9.67
C SER A 8 3.91 6.01 9.97
N LYS A 9 3.75 6.90 8.97
CA LYS A 9 3.12 8.23 9.09
C LYS A 9 1.70 8.33 8.52
N VAL A 10 0.94 7.23 8.48
CA VAL A 10 -0.43 7.13 7.92
C VAL A 10 -1.32 8.32 8.33
N LYS A 11 -1.32 8.71 9.61
CA LYS A 11 -2.20 9.81 10.09
C LYS A 11 -1.91 11.17 9.47
N ARG A 12 -0.63 11.55 9.29
CA ARG A 12 -0.28 12.86 8.71
C ARG A 12 -0.63 12.93 7.22
N ILE A 13 -0.45 11.81 6.53
CA ILE A 13 -0.72 11.70 5.09
C ILE A 13 -2.23 11.59 4.81
N LEU A 14 -3.03 11.13 5.78
CA LEU A 14 -4.50 11.18 5.69
C LEU A 14 -5.08 12.56 6.01
N ILE A 15 -4.48 13.31 6.93
CA ILE A 15 -4.99 14.63 7.35
C ILE A 15 -4.59 15.75 6.37
N ALA A 16 -3.37 15.72 5.82
CA ALA A 16 -2.86 16.77 4.93
C ALA A 16 -3.72 16.99 3.66
N PRO A 17 -4.24 15.96 2.97
CA PRO A 17 -5.15 16.13 1.84
C PRO A 17 -6.46 16.81 2.25
N VAL A 18 -7.02 16.44 3.40
CA VAL A 18 -8.26 17.06 3.92
C VAL A 18 -8.04 18.55 4.15
N ILE A 19 -6.93 18.93 4.80
CA ILE A 19 -6.56 20.33 4.99
C ILE A 19 -6.35 21.02 3.63
N SER A 20 -5.65 20.37 2.70
CA SER A 20 -5.40 20.93 1.37
C SER A 20 -6.69 21.20 0.59
N ILE A 21 -7.69 20.32 0.71
CA ILE A 21 -9.02 20.51 0.10
C ILE A 21 -9.75 21.68 0.76
N LEU A 22 -9.70 21.81 2.09
CA LEU A 22 -10.31 22.94 2.78
C LEU A 22 -9.70 24.28 2.35
N ILE A 23 -8.37 24.33 2.18
CA ILE A 23 -7.67 25.51 1.66
C ILE A 23 -8.09 25.76 0.20
N LEU A 24 -8.19 24.72 -0.64
CA LEU A 24 -8.65 24.85 -2.02
C LEU A 24 -10.05 25.47 -2.08
N ILE A 25 -11.00 25.00 -1.27
CA ILE A 25 -12.35 25.56 -1.18
C ILE A 25 -12.30 27.04 -0.80
N PHE A 26 -11.48 27.41 0.20
CA PHE A 26 -11.30 28.81 0.58
C PHE A 26 -10.78 29.66 -0.59
N PHE A 27 -9.77 29.18 -1.32
CA PHE A 27 -9.21 29.88 -2.46
C PHE A 27 -10.22 30.06 -3.60
N VAL A 28 -11.06 29.06 -3.86
CA VAL A 28 -12.15 29.16 -4.85
C VAL A 28 -13.16 30.24 -4.44
N ILE A 29 -13.60 30.25 -3.18
CA ILE A 29 -14.54 31.26 -2.66
C ILE A 29 -13.95 32.67 -2.78
N GLN A 30 -12.68 32.86 -2.39
CA GLN A 30 -12.02 34.16 -2.47
C GLN A 30 -11.78 34.60 -3.91
N SER A 31 -11.41 33.68 -4.81
CA SER A 31 -11.25 33.97 -6.24
C SER A 31 -12.56 34.50 -6.84
N VAL A 32 -13.67 33.79 -6.63
CA VAL A 32 -15.00 34.22 -7.12
C VAL A 32 -15.43 35.56 -6.53
N ARG A 33 -15.11 35.83 -5.25
CA ARG A 33 -15.53 37.05 -4.56
C ARG A 33 -14.68 38.28 -4.91
N THR A 34 -13.38 38.10 -5.13
CA THR A 34 -12.43 39.22 -5.24
C THR A 34 -11.83 39.39 -6.63
N GLY A 35 -11.85 38.34 -7.47
CA GLY A 35 -11.22 38.35 -8.79
C GLY A 35 -9.69 38.52 -8.75
N ILE A 36 -9.05 38.31 -7.59
CA ILE A 36 -7.60 38.50 -7.45
C ILE A 36 -6.88 37.28 -8.04
N VAL A 37 -6.03 37.55 -9.04
CA VAL A 37 -5.22 36.55 -9.77
C VAL A 37 -4.40 35.63 -8.85
N LEU A 38 -3.95 36.13 -7.69
CA LEU A 38 -3.23 35.34 -6.69
C LEU A 38 -4.03 34.11 -6.22
N TYR A 39 -5.36 34.25 -6.04
CA TYR A 39 -6.19 33.12 -5.64
C TYR A 39 -6.35 32.11 -6.78
N GLU A 40 -6.42 32.55 -8.03
CA GLU A 40 -6.43 31.66 -9.19
C GLU A 40 -5.13 30.84 -9.28
N VAL A 41 -3.97 31.50 -9.13
CA VAL A 41 -2.67 30.81 -9.09
C VAL A 41 -2.61 29.79 -7.94
N GLY A 42 -3.12 30.16 -6.76
CA GLY A 42 -3.18 29.26 -5.61
C GLY A 42 -4.07 28.04 -5.83
N ILE A 43 -5.18 28.16 -6.57
CA ILE A 43 -6.04 27.03 -6.95
C ILE A 43 -5.25 26.03 -7.79
N TYR A 44 -4.52 26.49 -8.82
CA TYR A 44 -3.72 25.59 -9.66
C TYR A 44 -2.64 24.86 -8.85
N ILE A 45 -1.94 25.56 -7.95
CA ILE A 45 -0.94 24.94 -7.07
C ILE A 45 -1.59 23.87 -6.18
N LEU A 46 -2.73 24.17 -5.58
CA LEU A 46 -3.44 23.23 -4.70
C LEU A 46 -3.99 22.01 -5.47
N ILE A 47 -4.39 22.16 -6.73
CA ILE A 47 -4.77 21.03 -7.59
C ILE A 47 -3.58 20.10 -7.81
N VAL A 48 -2.39 20.65 -8.11
CA VAL A 48 -1.16 19.85 -8.27
C VAL A 48 -0.81 19.13 -6.98
N ILE A 49 -0.84 19.81 -5.83
CA ILE A 49 -0.59 19.21 -4.52
C ILE A 49 -1.55 18.06 -4.23
N ASN A 50 -2.85 18.23 -4.48
CA ASN A 50 -3.84 17.17 -4.27
C ASN A 50 -3.61 15.98 -5.22
N SER A 51 -3.17 16.22 -6.45
CA SER A 51 -2.82 15.17 -7.41
C SER A 51 -1.61 14.35 -6.92
N LEU A 52 -0.59 15.02 -6.36
CA LEU A 52 0.54 14.35 -5.72
C LEU A 52 0.11 13.50 -4.52
N PHE A 53 -0.78 14.03 -3.67
CA PHE A 53 -1.34 13.25 -2.56
C PHE A 53 -2.10 12.02 -3.03
N LEU A 54 -2.89 12.14 -4.10
CA LEU A 54 -3.61 11.00 -4.68
C LEU A 54 -2.65 9.90 -5.14
N MET A 55 -1.55 10.25 -5.81
CA MET A 55 -0.53 9.26 -6.23
C MET A 55 0.11 8.55 -5.03
N VAL A 56 0.41 9.28 -3.96
CA VAL A 56 0.93 8.71 -2.72
C VAL A 56 -0.12 7.80 -2.05
N LEU A 57 -1.41 8.19 -2.05
CA LEU A 57 -2.50 7.39 -1.49
C LEU A 57 -2.71 6.06 -2.25
N ILE A 58 -2.66 6.10 -3.59
CA ILE A 58 -2.73 4.90 -4.44
C ILE A 58 -1.55 3.96 -4.11
N SER A 59 -0.36 4.52 -3.88
CA SER A 59 0.81 3.75 -3.50
C SER A 59 0.63 3.05 -2.14
N PHE A 60 -0.08 3.65 -1.19
CA PHE A 60 -0.43 2.93 0.07
C PHE A 60 -1.35 1.76 -0.16
N TYR A 61 -2.36 1.93 -1.02
CA TYR A 61 -3.32 0.86 -1.27
C TYR A 61 -2.63 -0.40 -1.82
N LYS A 62 -1.59 -0.21 -2.65
CA LYS A 62 -0.72 -1.29 -3.15
C LYS A 62 0.15 -1.97 -2.09
N THR A 63 0.16 -1.50 -0.83
CA THR A 63 0.91 -2.10 0.28
C THR A 63 0.02 -2.60 1.42
N ARG A 64 -1.31 -2.43 1.32
CA ARG A 64 -2.25 -2.75 2.40
C ARG A 64 -2.32 -4.24 2.65
N ILE A 65 -1.94 -4.66 3.86
CA ILE A 65 -2.16 -6.04 4.33
C ILE A 65 -3.20 -5.99 5.44
N GLU A 66 -4.27 -6.73 5.28
CA GLU A 66 -5.37 -6.76 6.24
C GLU A 66 -5.62 -8.20 6.68
N ILE A 67 -5.66 -8.36 8.00
CA ILE A 67 -5.79 -9.66 8.65
C ILE A 67 -7.05 -9.62 9.47
N ASP A 68 -8.06 -10.35 9.02
CA ASP A 68 -9.28 -10.56 9.79
C ASP A 68 -9.30 -11.92 10.48
N LYS A 69 -10.44 -12.33 11.05
CA LYS A 69 -10.52 -13.57 11.83
C LYS A 69 -10.16 -14.79 11.00
N ASP A 70 -10.75 -14.88 9.80
CA ASP A 70 -10.70 -16.07 8.92
C ASP A 70 -10.16 -15.74 7.52
N GLU A 71 -9.86 -14.47 7.25
CA GLU A 71 -9.47 -13.99 5.92
C GLU A 71 -8.22 -13.09 5.97
N LEU A 72 -7.43 -13.19 4.91
CA LEU A 72 -6.22 -12.41 4.67
C LEU A 72 -6.39 -11.66 3.35
N TYR A 73 -6.33 -10.34 3.38
CA TYR A 73 -6.36 -9.47 2.20
C TYR A 73 -5.00 -8.85 1.98
N PHE A 74 -4.45 -9.02 0.78
CA PHE A 74 -3.17 -8.43 0.42
C PHE A 74 -3.00 -8.27 -1.10
N PRO A 75 -2.24 -7.26 -1.54
CA PRO A 75 -1.72 -7.16 -2.89
C PRO A 75 -0.64 -8.24 -3.08
N SER A 76 -0.77 -9.02 -4.15
CA SER A 76 0.06 -10.19 -4.40
C SER A 76 0.52 -10.27 -5.85
N TYR A 77 1.67 -10.87 -6.07
CA TYR A 77 2.21 -11.18 -7.39
C TYR A 77 2.27 -12.69 -7.57
N LEU A 78 2.16 -13.18 -8.80
CA LEU A 78 2.37 -14.60 -9.07
C LEU A 78 3.82 -14.97 -8.82
N TRP A 79 4.06 -16.03 -8.05
CA TRP A 79 5.40 -16.53 -7.81
C TRP A 79 5.91 -17.34 -9.01
N TYR A 80 7.18 -17.15 -9.36
CA TYR A 80 7.91 -17.94 -10.35
C TYR A 80 9.40 -18.00 -9.97
N GLN A 81 10.15 -18.91 -10.58
CA GLN A 81 11.60 -19.02 -10.36
C GLN A 81 12.30 -17.73 -10.80
N ASP A 82 13.19 -17.19 -9.97
CA ASP A 82 13.86 -15.89 -10.19
C ASP A 82 12.90 -14.69 -10.19
N PHE A 83 11.83 -14.77 -9.39
CA PHE A 83 10.83 -13.70 -9.22
C PHE A 83 11.45 -12.31 -8.99
N LYS A 84 11.03 -11.34 -9.80
CA LYS A 84 11.36 -9.91 -9.68
C LYS A 84 10.07 -9.10 -9.79
N ILE A 85 10.07 -7.93 -9.14
CA ILE A 85 9.00 -6.94 -9.27
C ILE A 85 9.45 -5.84 -10.23
N ASP A 86 8.77 -5.74 -11.36
CA ASP A 86 8.90 -4.67 -12.34
C ASP A 86 7.90 -3.52 -12.06
N ILE A 87 8.16 -2.31 -12.56
CA ILE A 87 7.23 -1.17 -12.46
C ILE A 87 5.88 -1.45 -13.16
N ASN A 88 5.90 -2.28 -14.19
CA ASN A 88 4.75 -2.63 -15.00
C ASN A 88 3.92 -3.76 -14.37
N ASP A 89 4.43 -4.41 -13.32
CA ASP A 89 3.70 -5.48 -12.64
C ASP A 89 2.51 -4.91 -11.89
N VAL A 90 1.33 -5.43 -12.21
CA VAL A 90 0.09 -5.07 -11.53
C VAL A 90 -0.16 -6.12 -10.45
N PRO A 91 -0.15 -5.73 -9.15
CA PRO A 91 -0.47 -6.66 -8.09
C PRO A 91 -1.92 -7.14 -8.22
N MET A 92 -2.12 -8.44 -8.06
CA MET A 92 -3.43 -9.05 -7.89
C MET A 92 -3.90 -8.80 -6.45
N PHE A 93 -5.03 -8.10 -6.31
CA PHE A 93 -5.70 -7.94 -5.02
C PHE A 93 -6.58 -9.15 -4.76
N LYS A 94 -6.27 -9.90 -3.70
CA LYS A 94 -6.99 -11.13 -3.39
C LYS A 94 -7.27 -11.23 -1.90
N THR A 95 -8.50 -11.61 -1.58
CA THR A 95 -8.87 -12.11 -0.26
C THR A 95 -8.74 -13.63 -0.27
N ILE A 96 -7.97 -14.17 0.66
CA ILE A 96 -7.73 -15.60 0.80
C ILE A 96 -8.16 -16.01 2.21
N LYS A 97 -8.92 -17.11 2.30
CA LYS A 97 -9.25 -17.70 3.59
C LYS A 97 -8.02 -18.32 4.21
N ILE A 98 -7.83 -18.14 5.51
CA ILE A 98 -6.67 -18.66 6.24
C ILE A 98 -6.58 -20.19 6.11
N THR A 99 -7.72 -20.87 6.06
CA THR A 99 -7.82 -22.33 5.85
C THR A 99 -7.30 -22.82 4.50
N ASP A 100 -7.22 -21.93 3.50
CA ASP A 100 -6.73 -22.26 2.16
C ASP A 100 -5.22 -22.08 2.06
N ILE A 101 -4.56 -21.48 3.06
CA ILE A 101 -3.12 -21.23 3.09
C ILE A 101 -2.42 -22.46 3.67
N LEU A 102 -1.49 -23.04 2.89
CA LEU A 102 -0.72 -24.21 3.29
C LEU A 102 0.50 -23.83 4.14
N SER A 103 1.21 -22.78 3.74
CA SER A 103 2.40 -22.29 4.43
C SER A 103 2.73 -20.88 3.97
N ILE A 104 3.52 -20.18 4.79
CA ILE A 104 4.11 -18.89 4.46
C ILE A 104 5.60 -18.93 4.74
N ASP A 105 6.38 -18.37 3.82
CA ASP A 105 7.85 -18.31 3.90
C ASP A 105 8.31 -16.87 3.64
N MET A 106 9.30 -16.40 4.40
CA MET A 106 9.98 -15.13 4.10
C MET A 106 11.03 -15.37 3.02
N ILE A 107 10.94 -14.62 1.92
CA ILE A 107 11.86 -14.71 0.78
C ILE A 107 12.49 -13.35 0.51
N ASP A 108 13.67 -13.35 -0.12
CA ASP A 108 14.25 -12.15 -0.70
C ASP A 108 13.64 -11.92 -2.09
N ILE A 109 13.24 -10.68 -2.36
CA ILE A 109 12.68 -10.24 -3.63
C ILE A 109 13.54 -9.12 -4.21
N ILE A 110 13.72 -9.14 -5.54
CA ILE A 110 14.43 -8.08 -6.26
C ILE A 110 13.39 -7.11 -6.84
N ILE A 111 13.54 -5.83 -6.52
CA ILE A 111 12.75 -4.74 -7.09
C ILE A 111 13.60 -4.10 -8.20
N GLU A 112 13.23 -4.36 -9.45
CA GLU A 112 14.07 -4.07 -10.61
C GLU A 112 14.31 -2.56 -10.78
N VAL A 113 13.26 -1.77 -10.56
CA VAL A 113 13.26 -0.30 -10.69
C VAL A 113 14.29 0.38 -9.79
N SER A 114 14.47 -0.15 -8.58
CA SER A 114 15.38 0.41 -7.58
C SER A 114 16.68 -0.37 -7.47
N SER A 115 16.83 -1.45 -8.23
CA SER A 115 17.94 -2.42 -8.12
C SER A 115 18.21 -2.82 -6.65
N LYS A 116 17.13 -2.91 -5.86
CA LYS A 116 17.16 -3.16 -4.42
C LYS A 116 16.61 -4.55 -4.14
N THR A 117 17.25 -5.24 -3.20
CA THR A 117 16.70 -6.45 -2.59
C THR A 117 15.93 -6.08 -1.32
N ASP A 118 14.70 -6.56 -1.18
CA ASP A 118 13.89 -6.45 0.04
C ASP A 118 13.24 -7.80 0.38
N LYS A 119 12.48 -7.85 1.47
CA LYS A 119 11.73 -9.02 1.90
C LYS A 119 10.35 -9.07 1.26
N GLY A 120 9.97 -10.27 0.87
CA GLY A 120 8.62 -10.63 0.48
C GLY A 120 8.15 -11.84 1.30
N MET A 121 6.84 -12.07 1.31
CA MET A 121 6.23 -13.25 1.90
C MET A 121 5.66 -14.12 0.79
N LEU A 122 6.24 -15.30 0.61
CA LEU A 122 5.70 -16.35 -0.25
C LEU A 122 4.54 -17.03 0.49
N VAL A 123 3.36 -17.03 -0.12
CA VAL A 123 2.15 -17.65 0.40
C VAL A 123 1.77 -18.80 -0.51
N LYS A 124 1.84 -20.03 0.02
CA LYS A 124 1.43 -21.23 -0.70
C LYS A 124 -0.03 -21.50 -0.45
N ILE A 125 -0.82 -21.61 -1.51
CA ILE A 125 -2.27 -21.71 -1.43
C ILE A 125 -2.74 -23.06 -1.97
N LYS A 126 -3.62 -23.73 -1.23
CA LYS A 126 -4.17 -25.03 -1.59
C LYS A 126 -4.85 -24.98 -2.97
N ASN A 127 -4.43 -25.89 -3.85
CA ASN A 127 -4.96 -26.07 -5.21
C ASN A 127 -4.95 -24.77 -6.06
N LYS A 128 -4.03 -23.84 -5.79
CA LYS A 128 -3.89 -22.57 -6.51
C LYS A 128 -2.39 -22.27 -6.71
N TYR A 129 -2.10 -21.27 -7.53
CA TYR A 129 -0.76 -20.75 -7.71
C TYR A 129 -0.23 -20.12 -6.42
N ASP A 130 1.06 -20.31 -6.17
CA ASP A 130 1.79 -19.63 -5.11
C ASP A 130 1.92 -18.15 -5.44
N VAL A 131 1.86 -17.32 -4.41
CA VAL A 131 1.88 -15.86 -4.57
C VAL A 131 2.89 -15.21 -3.64
N VAL A 132 3.46 -14.10 -4.09
CA VAL A 132 4.38 -13.28 -3.29
C VAL A 132 3.70 -11.99 -2.87
N VAL A 133 3.81 -11.67 -1.59
CA VAL A 133 3.42 -10.38 -1.01
C VAL A 133 4.67 -9.56 -0.81
N SER A 134 4.78 -8.42 -1.49
CA SER A 134 5.91 -7.51 -1.23
C SER A 134 5.75 -6.86 0.15
N LEU A 135 6.81 -6.90 0.94
CA LEU A 135 6.89 -6.20 2.23
C LEU A 135 7.78 -4.94 2.13
N ASP A 136 8.04 -4.46 0.91
CA ASP A 136 8.77 -3.21 0.69
C ASP A 136 8.08 -2.03 1.38
N GLY A 137 8.90 -1.14 1.91
CA GLY A 137 8.48 0.04 2.67
C GLY A 137 8.06 -0.23 4.13
N TYR A 138 7.90 -1.49 4.55
CA TYR A 138 7.74 -1.80 5.98
C TYR A 138 9.10 -1.80 6.68
N SER A 139 9.14 -1.38 7.96
CA SER A 139 10.34 -1.60 8.78
C SER A 139 10.54 -3.09 9.05
N GLN A 140 11.78 -3.55 9.24
CA GLN A 140 12.08 -4.96 9.54
C GLN A 140 11.26 -5.50 10.72
N GLU A 141 11.10 -4.70 11.79
CA GLU A 141 10.24 -5.05 12.92
C GLU A 141 8.80 -5.31 12.50
N LYS A 142 8.23 -4.47 11.63
CA LYS A 142 6.87 -4.66 11.10
C LYS A 142 6.78 -5.84 10.15
N GLN A 143 7.80 -6.07 9.32
CA GLN A 143 7.85 -7.23 8.43
C GLN A 143 7.76 -8.52 9.25
N GLN A 144 8.54 -8.61 10.34
CA GLN A 144 8.49 -9.74 11.26
C GLN A 144 7.15 -9.83 12.00
N GLU A 145 6.62 -8.71 12.48
CA GLU A 145 5.31 -8.67 13.17
C GLU A 145 4.18 -9.21 12.27
N ILE A 146 4.16 -8.83 10.99
CA ILE A 146 3.18 -9.33 10.01
C ILE A 146 3.34 -10.84 9.84
N PHE A 147 4.57 -11.30 9.62
CA PHE A 147 4.88 -12.72 9.42
C PHE A 147 4.46 -13.58 10.61
N ASP A 148 4.83 -13.17 11.83
CA ASP A 148 4.50 -13.88 13.06
C ASP A 148 2.99 -13.93 13.31
N LEU A 149 2.28 -12.84 12.99
CA LEU A 149 0.83 -12.76 13.20
C LEU A 149 0.06 -13.68 12.26
N ILE A 150 0.47 -13.76 10.99
CA ILE A 150 -0.11 -14.69 10.01
C ILE A 150 0.26 -16.13 10.39
N THR A 151 1.51 -16.39 10.75
CA THR A 151 1.97 -17.73 11.15
C THR A 151 1.20 -18.25 12.37
N LYS A 152 0.97 -17.38 13.36
CA LYS A 152 0.16 -17.70 14.54
C LYS A 152 -1.27 -18.06 14.14
N LYS A 153 -1.85 -17.35 13.17
CA LYS A 153 -3.20 -17.59 12.66
C LYS A 153 -3.33 -18.91 11.90
N LEU A 154 -2.28 -19.35 11.20
CA LEU A 154 -2.28 -20.64 10.51
C LEU A 154 -2.19 -21.86 11.45
N LYS A 155 -1.72 -21.66 12.68
CA LYS A 155 -1.59 -22.70 13.71
C LYS A 155 -2.83 -22.87 14.60
N GLN A 156 -3.85 -22.01 14.43
CA GLN A 156 -5.11 -22.05 15.16
C GLN A 156 -6.14 -22.86 14.38
#